data_AF-A0A6L6BMH9-F1
#
_entry.id   AF-A0A6L6BMH9-F1
#
_cell.length_a   1.000
_cell.length_b   1.000
_cell.length_c   1.000
_cell.angle_alpha   90.00
_cell.angle_beta   90.00
_cell.angle_gamma   90.00
#
_symmetry.space_group_name_H-M   'P 1'
#
loop_
_entity.id
_entity.type
_entity.pdbx_description
1 polymer ?
#
loop_
_entity_poly.entity_id
_entity_poly.type
_entity_poly.pdbx_seq_one_letter_code
_entity_poly.pdbx_strand_id
1 'polypeptide(L)'
;MTRSWDISYGRSSSPVGSGSASVWTYDPVSVTANGARQTRDSDIHQSRPFFSYILPMRSCTRSGCQEKAHISLAFQYATSVIWIDHLHDQRESHIYELCSKHWQRFAAPTGWNLDDRRRADVLPFVHRLAG
;
A
#
# COMPACT_ATOMS: atom_id res chain seq x y z
N MET A 1 -25.50 -10.97 32.84
CA MET A 1 -25.79 -10.06 31.72
C MET A 1 -24.71 -10.24 30.67
N THR A 2 -24.86 -11.22 29.78
CA THR A 2 -23.93 -11.52 28.69
C THR A 2 -24.76 -11.55 27.42
N ARG A 3 -24.60 -10.54 26.57
CA ARG A 3 -25.32 -10.45 25.30
C ARG A 3 -24.56 -11.31 24.28
N SER A 4 -25.11 -12.50 24.06
CA SER A 4 -24.79 -13.40 22.95
C SER A 4 -25.17 -12.71 21.64
N TRP A 5 -24.24 -12.68 20.68
CA TRP A 5 -24.50 -12.23 19.32
C TRP A 5 -24.76 -13.46 18.45
N ASP A 6 -26.02 -13.89 18.41
CA ASP A 6 -26.48 -14.93 17.49
C ASP A 6 -26.91 -14.26 16.18
N ILE A 7 -26.09 -14.38 15.13
CA ILE A 7 -26.53 -14.13 13.75
C ILE A 7 -26.59 -15.48 13.04
N SER A 8 -27.80 -15.93 12.80
CA SER A 8 -28.14 -17.12 12.03
C SER A 8 -27.90 -16.86 10.54
N TYR A 9 -26.84 -17.42 9.96
CA TYR A 9 -26.73 -17.52 8.49
C TYR A 9 -27.40 -18.81 8.04
N GLY A 10 -28.38 -18.64 7.15
CA GLY A 10 -29.15 -19.71 6.53
C GLY A 10 -28.27 -20.74 5.84
N ARG A 11 -28.65 -21.99 6.04
CA ARG A 11 -28.14 -23.20 5.41
C ARG A 11 -28.58 -23.23 3.93
N SER A 12 -27.64 -23.20 3.00
CA SER A 12 -27.83 -23.67 1.63
C SER A 12 -26.78 -24.73 1.31
N SER A 13 -27.25 -25.98 1.29
CA SER A 13 -26.50 -27.15 0.85
C SER A 13 -26.24 -27.06 -0.66
N SER A 14 -25.06 -27.44 -1.13
CA SER A 14 -24.82 -27.78 -2.54
C SER A 14 -23.91 -29.01 -2.63
N PRO A 15 -24.11 -29.85 -3.66
CA PRO A 15 -23.74 -31.26 -3.60
C PRO A 15 -22.29 -31.52 -4.03
N VAL A 16 -21.83 -32.68 -3.57
CA VAL A 16 -20.65 -33.43 -4.01
C VAL A 16 -20.53 -33.51 -5.53
N GLY A 17 -19.33 -33.20 -6.03
CA GLY A 17 -18.96 -33.35 -7.44
C GLY A 17 -17.45 -33.58 -7.55
N SER A 18 -17.05 -34.83 -7.33
CA SER A 18 -15.74 -35.36 -7.71
C SER A 18 -15.52 -35.22 -9.22
N GLY A 19 -14.44 -34.55 -9.64
CA GLY A 19 -14.09 -34.38 -11.04
C GLY A 19 -12.62 -33.98 -11.18
N SER A 20 -11.86 -34.81 -11.90
CA SER A 20 -10.41 -34.92 -11.92
C SER A 20 -9.65 -33.70 -12.46
N ALA A 21 -8.41 -33.59 -11.98
CA ALA A 21 -7.38 -32.64 -12.39
C ALA A 21 -7.20 -32.58 -13.92
N SER A 22 -7.30 -31.38 -14.48
CA SER A 22 -6.90 -31.11 -15.86
C SER A 22 -5.39 -30.83 -15.87
N VAL A 23 -4.62 -31.80 -16.33
CA VAL A 23 -3.24 -31.60 -16.77
C VAL A 23 -3.31 -30.84 -18.10
N TRP A 24 -2.79 -29.62 -18.15
CA TRP A 24 -2.66 -28.89 -19.40
C TRP A 24 -1.53 -29.52 -20.22
N THR A 25 -1.87 -30.41 -21.15
CA THR A 25 -0.96 -30.85 -22.20
C THR A 25 -0.88 -29.73 -23.24
N TYR A 26 0.30 -29.15 -23.37
CA TYR A 26 0.63 -28.24 -24.47
C TYR A 26 0.92 -29.08 -25.72
N ASP A 27 0.09 -28.96 -26.74
CA ASP A 27 0.39 -29.49 -28.08
C ASP A 27 1.48 -28.63 -28.76
N PRO A 28 2.50 -29.23 -29.38
CA PRO A 28 3.43 -28.49 -30.21
C PRO A 28 2.82 -28.25 -31.59
N VAL A 29 2.54 -26.98 -31.92
CA VAL A 29 2.10 -26.56 -33.26
C VAL A 29 3.32 -26.47 -34.19
N SER A 30 3.41 -27.36 -35.17
CA SER A 30 4.38 -27.25 -36.27
C SER A 30 3.85 -26.31 -37.35
N VAL A 31 4.53 -25.18 -37.57
CA VAL A 31 4.19 -24.16 -38.57
C VAL A 31 5.02 -24.38 -39.84
N THR A 32 4.38 -24.65 -40.98
CA THR A 32 5.02 -24.58 -42.29
C THR A 32 5.05 -23.14 -42.79
N ALA A 33 6.24 -22.70 -43.21
CA ALA A 33 6.51 -21.38 -43.74
C ALA A 33 5.89 -21.22 -45.12
N ASN A 34 5.16 -20.13 -45.34
CA ASN A 34 4.97 -19.55 -46.67
C ASN A 34 5.17 -18.04 -46.58
N GLY A 35 6.20 -17.59 -47.29
CA GLY A 35 6.58 -16.19 -47.35
C GLY A 35 5.57 -15.37 -48.14
N ALA A 36 5.25 -14.21 -47.61
CA ALA A 36 4.74 -13.09 -48.38
C ALA A 36 5.46 -11.82 -47.91
N ARG A 37 6.18 -11.23 -48.86
CA ARG A 37 6.98 -10.02 -48.72
C ARG A 37 6.07 -8.83 -48.96
N GLN A 38 5.85 -7.98 -47.95
CA GLN A 38 5.21 -6.67 -48.16
C GLN A 38 6.00 -5.58 -47.45
N THR A 39 6.47 -4.65 -48.26
CA THR A 39 7.26 -3.46 -47.96
C THR A 39 6.43 -2.40 -47.22
N ARG A 40 7.04 -1.75 -46.21
CA ARG A 40 7.18 -0.28 -46.04
C ARG A 40 7.15 0.13 -44.55
N ASP A 41 8.11 1.00 -44.25
CA ASP A 41 8.30 1.85 -43.08
C ASP A 41 8.81 1.18 -41.79
N SER A 42 10.13 1.23 -41.66
CA SER A 42 10.88 0.76 -40.49
C SER A 42 11.06 1.91 -39.50
N ASP A 43 10.88 1.57 -38.22
CA ASP A 43 11.51 2.21 -37.06
C ASP A 43 10.91 3.50 -36.51
N ILE A 44 9.70 3.40 -35.95
CA ILE A 44 9.42 4.04 -34.66
C ILE A 44 9.37 2.94 -33.60
N HIS A 45 10.55 2.70 -33.03
CA HIS A 45 10.77 2.52 -31.60
C HIS A 45 9.58 1.96 -30.79
N GLN A 46 9.69 0.67 -30.47
CA GLN A 46 9.57 0.16 -29.11
C GLN A 46 8.91 1.10 -28.09
N SER A 47 7.60 1.00 -27.96
CA SER A 47 6.95 1.31 -26.69
C SER A 47 5.84 0.28 -26.45
N ARG A 48 6.26 -0.91 -25.99
CA ARG A 48 5.37 -1.72 -25.14
C ARG A 48 4.90 -0.75 -24.05
N PRO A 49 3.59 -0.62 -23.76
CA PRO A 49 3.18 0.22 -22.66
C PRO A 49 3.93 -0.31 -21.45
N PHE A 50 4.82 0.51 -20.91
CA PHE A 50 5.31 0.34 -19.57
C PHE A 50 4.03 0.21 -18.76
N PHE A 51 3.68 -1.00 -18.32
CA PHE A 51 2.90 -1.10 -17.11
C PHE A 51 3.80 -0.45 -16.08
N SER A 52 3.66 0.87 -15.97
CA SER A 52 3.97 1.59 -14.76
C SER A 52 3.16 0.83 -13.74
N TYR A 53 3.83 -0.07 -13.03
CA TYR A 53 3.36 -0.51 -11.75
C TYR A 53 3.27 0.79 -10.96
N ILE A 54 2.11 1.44 -11.04
CA ILE A 54 1.74 2.51 -10.14
C ILE A 54 1.67 1.77 -8.81
N LEU A 55 2.82 1.64 -8.15
CA LEU A 55 2.88 1.21 -6.77
C LEU A 55 1.90 2.15 -6.07
N PRO A 56 0.84 1.62 -5.43
CA PRO A 56 -0.22 2.44 -4.89
C PRO A 56 0.43 3.50 -4.03
N MET A 57 0.37 4.76 -4.47
CA MET A 57 0.94 5.86 -3.73
C MET A 57 0.27 5.84 -2.35
N ARG A 58 1.08 5.77 -1.29
CA ARG A 58 0.54 5.78 0.08
C ARG A 58 -0.36 6.99 0.23
N SER A 59 -1.65 6.74 0.38
CA SER A 59 -2.68 7.76 0.48
C SER A 59 -2.96 8.08 1.94
N CYS A 60 -3.42 9.30 2.18
CA CYS A 60 -3.83 9.72 3.50
C CYS A 60 -4.91 8.79 4.09
N THR A 61 -4.78 8.40 5.35
CA THR A 61 -5.75 7.55 6.07
C THR A 61 -7.10 8.26 6.29
N ARG A 62 -7.17 9.59 6.13
CA ARG A 62 -8.42 10.34 6.28
C ARG A 62 -9.43 9.91 5.21
N SER A 63 -10.61 9.48 5.65
CA SER A 63 -11.75 9.15 4.78
C SER A 63 -12.03 10.23 3.73
N GLY A 64 -12.03 9.85 2.45
CA GLY A 64 -12.29 10.76 1.33
C GLY A 64 -11.08 11.59 0.87
N CYS A 65 -9.91 11.42 1.49
CA CYS A 65 -8.67 12.03 1.02
C CYS A 65 -7.87 11.05 0.17
N GLN A 66 -7.49 11.46 -1.04
CA GLN A 66 -6.61 10.70 -1.93
C GLN A 66 -5.22 11.33 -2.07
N GLU A 67 -4.92 12.38 -1.30
CA GLU A 67 -3.60 13.01 -1.31
C GLU A 67 -2.53 12.05 -0.79
N LYS A 68 -1.32 12.19 -1.33
CA LYS A 68 -0.15 11.42 -0.91
C LYS A 68 0.15 11.69 0.56
N ALA A 69 0.38 10.63 1.33
CA ALA A 69 0.85 10.75 2.70
C ALA A 69 2.31 11.25 2.72
N HIS A 70 2.65 12.05 3.72
CA HIS A 70 3.99 12.59 3.94
C HIS A 70 4.56 12.21 5.30
N ILE A 71 3.69 11.85 6.25
CA ILE A 71 4.07 11.49 7.61
C ILE A 71 3.30 10.28 8.08
N SER A 72 3.89 9.57 9.04
CA SER A 72 3.25 8.56 9.87
C SER A 72 2.99 9.16 11.26
N LEU A 73 1.85 8.81 11.84
CA LEU A 73 1.40 9.29 13.15
C LEU A 73 0.89 8.11 13.97
N ALA A 74 1.43 7.93 15.17
CA ALA A 74 1.08 6.84 16.08
C ALA A 74 0.65 7.39 17.45
N PHE A 75 -0.38 6.79 18.04
CA PHE A 75 -0.88 7.16 19.36
C PHE A 75 -0.37 6.16 20.40
N GLN A 76 0.38 6.64 21.39
CA GLN A 76 0.71 5.88 22.59
C GLN A 76 -0.19 6.32 23.74
N TYR A 77 -1.31 5.62 23.88
CA TYR A 77 -2.37 5.96 24.84
C TYR A 77 -1.90 5.92 26.29
N ALA A 78 -1.07 4.95 26.66
CA ALA A 78 -0.60 4.78 28.04
C ALA A 78 0.17 6.00 28.57
N THR A 79 0.89 6.69 27.70
CA THR A 79 1.70 7.88 28.06
C THR A 79 1.09 9.17 27.56
N SER A 80 -0.05 9.11 26.86
CA SER A 80 -0.65 10.26 26.18
C SER A 80 0.37 10.99 25.28
N VAL A 81 1.09 10.22 24.48
CA VAL A 81 2.07 10.75 23.51
C VAL A 81 1.62 10.39 22.10
N ILE A 82 1.75 11.33 21.17
CA ILE A 82 1.63 11.10 19.74
C ILE A 82 3.01 11.23 19.12
N TRP A 83 3.44 10.18 18.42
CA TRP A 83 4.70 10.19 17.66
C TRP A 83 4.44 10.54 16.21
N ILE A 84 5.32 11.37 15.66
CA ILE A 84 5.36 11.70 14.23
C ILE A 84 6.68 11.19 13.66
N ASP A 85 6.57 10.41 12.59
CA ASP A 85 7.70 9.80 11.91
C ASP A 85 7.63 9.99 10.40
N HIS A 86 8.75 9.65 9.76
CA HIS A 86 8.76 9.41 8.32
C HIS A 86 7.83 8.24 7.97
N LEU A 87 7.45 8.16 6.70
CA LEU A 87 6.66 7.04 6.22
C LEU A 87 7.43 5.73 6.42
N HIS A 88 6.76 4.74 6.98
CA HIS A 88 7.32 3.42 7.18
C HIS A 88 7.36 2.66 5.84
N ASP A 89 8.27 1.69 5.68
CA ASP A 89 8.37 0.90 4.44
C ASP A 89 7.15 -0.01 4.23
N GLN A 90 6.53 -0.47 5.31
CA GLN A 90 5.28 -1.25 5.31
C GLN A 90 4.14 -0.47 5.97
N ARG A 91 2.89 -0.77 5.60
CA ARG A 91 1.72 -0.10 6.17
C ARG A 91 1.29 -0.87 7.40
N GLU A 92 1.36 -0.23 8.55
CA GLU A 92 0.98 -0.82 9.82
C GLU A 92 -0.47 -0.46 10.16
N SER A 93 -1.20 -1.41 10.76
CA SER A 93 -2.64 -1.26 11.07
C SER A 93 -2.93 -0.15 12.09
N HIS A 94 -1.97 0.15 12.97
CA HIS A 94 -2.13 1.09 14.08
C HIS A 94 -1.44 2.44 13.84
N ILE A 95 -1.02 2.70 12.59
CA ILE A 95 -0.39 3.96 12.18
C ILE A 95 -1.33 4.73 11.25
N TYR A 96 -1.46 6.02 11.51
CA TYR A 96 -2.16 6.95 10.64
C TYR A 96 -1.17 7.61 9.70
N GLU A 97 -1.44 7.57 8.40
CA GLU A 97 -0.61 8.26 7.40
C GLU A 97 -1.32 9.54 6.96
N LEU A 98 -0.70 10.69 7.14
CA LEU A 98 -1.33 11.98 6.85
C LEU A 98 -0.62 12.71 5.70
N CYS A 99 -1.41 13.33 4.81
CA CYS A 99 -0.88 14.27 3.82
C CYS A 99 -0.49 15.60 4.48
N SER A 100 0.26 16.44 3.77
CA SER A 100 0.71 17.73 4.30
C SER A 100 -0.45 18.60 4.81
N LYS A 101 -1.57 18.64 4.09
CA LYS A 101 -2.75 19.42 4.47
C LYS A 101 -3.39 18.92 5.76
N HIS A 102 -3.56 17.61 5.92
CA HIS A 102 -4.17 17.03 7.11
C HIS A 102 -3.22 17.10 8.31
N TRP A 103 -1.92 16.93 8.08
CA TRP A 103 -0.90 17.12 9.11
C TRP A 103 -0.89 18.56 9.64
N GLN A 104 -0.89 19.56 8.76
CA GLN A 104 -0.88 20.99 9.15
C GLN A 104 -2.11 21.40 9.97
N ARG A 105 -3.22 20.68 9.83
CA ARG A 105 -4.47 20.92 10.58
C ARG A 105 -4.64 20.01 11.78
N PHE A 106 -3.75 19.04 11.95
CA PHE A 106 -3.82 18.12 13.06
C PHE A 106 -3.52 18.86 14.36
N ALA A 107 -4.40 18.69 15.34
CA ALA A 107 -4.19 19.16 16.69
C ALA A 107 -4.23 17.94 17.62
N ALA A 108 -3.22 17.83 18.49
CA ALA A 108 -3.23 16.81 19.53
C ALA A 108 -4.41 17.07 20.49
N PRO A 109 -5.06 16.01 21.03
CA PRO A 109 -6.08 16.18 22.05
C PRO A 109 -5.50 16.85 23.30
N THR A 110 -6.35 17.50 24.11
CA THR A 110 -5.92 18.17 25.34
C THR A 110 -5.21 17.20 26.28
N GLY A 111 -4.05 17.60 26.80
CA GLY A 111 -3.24 16.78 27.71
C GLY A 111 -2.32 15.77 27.02
N TRP A 112 -2.30 15.73 25.69
CA TRP A 112 -1.37 14.89 24.93
C TRP A 112 -0.10 15.64 24.54
N ASN A 113 1.01 14.93 24.58
CA ASN A 113 2.29 15.41 24.07
C ASN A 113 2.46 14.98 22.62
N LEU A 114 2.97 15.90 21.79
CA LEU A 114 3.24 15.65 20.38
C LEU A 114 4.75 15.67 20.18
N ASP A 115 5.32 14.55 19.76
CA ASP A 115 6.76 14.35 19.62
C ASP A 115 7.13 14.06 18.16
N ASP A 116 7.86 14.99 17.54
CA ASP A 116 8.23 14.95 16.12
C ASP A 116 9.64 14.40 15.94
N ARG A 117 9.72 13.07 15.79
CA ARG A 117 10.98 12.32 15.75
C ARG A 117 11.74 12.48 14.44
N ARG A 118 11.06 12.95 13.37
CA ARG A 118 11.68 13.27 12.08
C ARG A 118 12.74 14.36 12.16
N ARG A 119 12.66 15.24 13.15
CA ARG A 119 13.65 16.30 13.35
C ARG A 119 14.95 15.79 13.94
N ALA A 120 14.90 14.69 14.69
CA ALA A 120 16.09 14.10 15.32
C ALA A 120 17.05 13.51 14.28
N ASP A 121 16.54 13.10 13.12
CA ASP A 121 17.33 12.51 12.02
C ASP A 121 18.28 13.51 11.34
N VAL A 122 18.13 14.83 11.61
CA VAL A 122 18.93 15.89 10.97
C VAL A 122 20.33 16.03 11.60
N LEU A 123 20.62 15.41 12.75
CA LEU A 123 21.86 15.63 13.50
C LEU A 123 22.73 14.38 13.76
N PRO A 124 23.15 13.59 12.74
CA PRO A 124 24.17 12.57 12.95
C PRO A 124 25.60 13.14 13.10
N PHE A 125 25.86 14.39 12.70
CA PHE A 125 27.23 14.94 12.59
C PHE A 125 27.63 16.01 13.63
N VAL A 126 26.71 16.55 14.43
CA VAL A 126 27.03 17.63 15.40
C VAL A 126 27.47 17.12 16.77
N HIS A 127 27.40 15.82 17.03
CA HIS A 127 27.76 15.22 18.34
C HIS A 127 29.27 15.12 18.61
N ARG A 128 30.14 15.78 17.84
CA ARG A 128 31.61 15.68 18.00
C ARG A 128 32.37 17.00 18.06
N LEU A 129 31.68 18.16 18.14
CA LEU A 129 32.33 19.48 18.17
C LEU A 129 32.07 20.31 19.44
N ALA A 130 31.41 19.75 20.45
CA ALA A 130 31.44 20.30 21.80
C ALA A 130 32.56 19.59 22.56
N GLY A 131 33.71 20.27 22.67
CA GLY A 131 34.91 19.80 23.34
C GLY A 131 34.83 19.72 24.86
#